data_AF-A0A9N9PBT7-F1
#
_entry.id   AF-A0A9N9PBT7-F1
#
_cell.length_a   1.000
_cell.length_b   1.000
_cell.length_c   1.000
_cell.angle_alpha   90.00
_cell.angle_beta   90.00
_cell.angle_gamma   90.00
#
_symmetry.space_group_name_H-M   'P 1'
#
loop_
_entity.id
_entity.type
_entity.pdbx_description
1 polymer ?
#
loop_
_entity_poly.entity_id
_entity_poly.type
_entity_poly.pdbx_seq_one_letter_code
_entity_poly.pdbx_strand_id
1 'polypeptide(L)'
;VLNDTEIIELVLAEQQLKEQDSDDSDEESLIIPASEKLAGLKKFVDFFAQQIDPNFKSEDLNIFQKYLSIMRCKDVESKKQ
;
A
#
# COMPACT_ATOMS: atom_id res chain seq x y z
N VAL A 1 -2.74 -4.88 18.22
CA VAL A 1 -3.16 -5.39 16.89
C VAL A 1 -4.53 -4.80 16.64
N LEU A 2 -4.66 -3.97 15.60
CA LEU A 2 -5.95 -3.42 15.23
C LEU A 2 -6.75 -4.47 14.49
N ASN A 3 -8.05 -4.52 14.72
CA ASN A 3 -8.97 -5.35 13.94
C ASN A 3 -9.34 -4.66 12.62
N ASP A 4 -9.94 -5.40 11.69
CA ASP A 4 -10.25 -4.91 10.34
C ASP A 4 -11.11 -3.63 10.35
N THR A 5 -12.04 -3.50 11.31
CA THR A 5 -12.88 -2.31 11.48
C THR A 5 -12.05 -1.10 11.92
N GLU A 6 -11.17 -1.28 12.90
CA GLU A 6 -10.28 -0.22 13.39
C GLU A 6 -9.31 0.26 12.29
N ILE A 7 -8.87 -0.64 11.42
CA ILE A 7 -8.02 -0.29 10.26
C ILE A 7 -8.82 0.53 9.23
N ILE A 8 -10.06 0.14 8.94
CA ILE A 8 -10.93 0.87 8.01
C ILE A 8 -11.26 2.26 8.55
N GLU A 9 -11.57 2.37 9.85
CA GLU A 9 -11.86 3.65 10.51
C GLU A 9 -10.66 4.59 10.47
N LEU A 10 -9.44 4.08 10.69
CA LEU A 10 -8.20 4.85 10.56
C LEU A 10 -8.00 5.40 9.13
N VAL A 11 -8.20 4.55 8.13
CA VAL A 11 -8.04 4.94 6.71
C VAL A 11 -9.11 5.95 6.27
N LEU A 12 -10.33 5.85 6.80
CA LEU A 12 -11.41 6.80 6.53
C LEU A 12 -11.22 8.13 7.28
N ALA A 13 -10.72 8.07 8.53
CA ALA A 13 -10.39 9.26 9.30
C ALA A 13 -9.24 10.05 8.67
N GLU A 14 -8.19 9.38 8.17
CA GLU A 14 -7.11 10.03 7.42
C GLU A 14 -7.59 10.69 6.12
N GLN A 15 -8.58 10.09 5.43
CA GLN A 15 -9.17 10.70 4.23
C GLN A 15 -10.00 11.94 4.55
N GLN A 16 -10.77 11.92 5.65
CA GLN A 16 -11.57 13.07 6.09
C GLN A 16 -10.70 14.21 6.61
N LEU A 17 -9.57 13.92 7.27
CA LEU A 17 -8.61 14.93 7.70
C LEU A 17 -7.94 15.64 6.50
N LYS A 18 -7.68 14.92 5.41
CA LYS A 18 -7.14 15.50 4.15
C LYS A 18 -8.12 16.39 3.39
N GLU A 19 -9.43 16.22 3.60
CA GLU A 19 -10.45 17.09 2.98
C GLU A 19 -10.69 18.39 3.77
N GLN A 20 -10.25 18.46 5.03
CA GLN A 20 -10.54 19.59 5.93
C GLN A 20 -9.36 20.56 6.13
N ASP A 21 -8.11 20.11 6.01
CA ASP A 21 -6.93 20.99 6.04
C ASP A 21 -6.53 21.45 4.64
N SER A 22 -7.24 22.47 4.14
CA SER A 22 -6.82 23.25 2.98
C SER A 22 -5.90 24.42 3.33
N ASP A 23 -5.11 24.29 4.40
CA ASP A 23 -4.13 25.30 4.80
C ASP A 23 -2.79 24.64 5.18
N ASP A 24 -1.93 24.56 4.17
CA ASP A 24 -0.47 24.66 4.23
C ASP A 24 0.28 23.83 5.29
N SER A 25 0.45 22.53 5.01
CA SER A 25 1.68 21.83 5.37
C SER A 25 2.08 20.90 4.23
N ASP A 26 3.19 21.28 3.61
CA ASP A 26 3.91 20.73 2.46
C ASP A 26 4.38 19.26 2.62
N GLU A 27 3.53 18.35 3.08
CA GLU A 27 3.66 16.95 2.67
C GLU A 27 2.93 16.81 1.34
N GLU A 28 3.62 17.21 0.27
CA GLU A 28 3.27 16.81 -1.09
C GLU A 28 2.89 15.32 -1.01
N SER A 29 1.58 15.02 -1.13
CA SER A 29 1.14 13.66 -1.36
C SER A 29 1.71 13.29 -2.72
N LEU A 30 2.96 12.81 -2.73
CA LEU A 30 3.74 12.53 -3.93
C LEU A 30 2.85 11.67 -4.82
N ILE A 31 2.38 12.26 -5.92
CA ILE A 31 1.55 11.58 -6.90
C ILE A 31 2.50 10.67 -7.68
N ILE A 32 2.89 9.56 -7.04
CA ILE A 32 3.75 8.56 -7.65
C ILE A 32 2.91 7.82 -8.70
N PRO A 33 3.42 7.67 -9.93
CA PRO A 33 2.75 6.88 -10.97
C PRO A 33 2.40 5.48 -10.47
N ALA A 34 1.27 4.93 -10.93
CA ALA A 34 0.83 3.59 -10.55
C ALA A 34 1.89 2.51 -10.85
N SER A 35 2.64 2.68 -11.94
CA SER A 35 3.77 1.84 -12.33
C SER A 35 4.90 1.85 -11.30
N GLU A 36 5.26 3.01 -10.77
CA GLU A 36 6.30 3.16 -9.75
C GLU A 36 5.85 2.61 -8.40
N LYS A 37 4.58 2.83 -8.01
CA LYS A 37 3.99 2.22 -6.82
C LYS A 37 4.05 0.69 -6.90
N LEU A 38 3.72 0.13 -8.06
CA LEU A 38 3.76 -1.31 -8.31
C LEU A 38 5.19 -1.85 -8.27
N ALA A 39 6.14 -1.14 -8.87
CA ALA A 39 7.55 -1.51 -8.86
C ALA A 39 8.15 -1.48 -7.44
N GLY A 40 7.82 -0.45 -6.65
CA GLY A 40 8.23 -0.33 -5.25
C GLY A 40 7.69 -1.46 -4.38
N LEU A 41 6.39 -1.75 -4.48
CA LEU A 41 5.77 -2.86 -3.76
C LEU A 41 6.38 -4.21 -4.16
N LYS A 42 6.63 -4.43 -5.46
CA LYS A 42 7.30 -5.65 -5.92
C LYS A 42 8.69 -5.77 -5.29
N LYS A 43 9.48 -4.69 -5.29
CA LYS A 43 10.83 -4.68 -4.70
C LYS A 43 10.80 -4.95 -3.19
N PHE A 44 9.82 -4.38 -2.49
CA PHE A 44 9.60 -4.64 -1.06
C PHE A 44 9.34 -6.13 -0.82
N VAL A 45 8.37 -6.71 -1.54
CA VAL A 45 8.02 -8.13 -1.42
C VAL A 45 9.23 -9.02 -1.71
N ASP A 46 9.94 -8.77 -2.82
CA ASP A 46 11.09 -9.58 -3.22
C ASP A 46 12.24 -9.51 -2.21
N PHE A 47 12.47 -8.35 -1.57
CA PHE A 47 13.49 -8.17 -0.55
C PHE A 47 13.16 -8.95 0.72
N PHE A 48 11.92 -8.85 1.20
CA PHE A 48 11.50 -9.53 2.43
C PHE A 48 11.30 -11.05 2.23
N ALA A 49 11.04 -11.51 1.01
CA ALA A 49 10.99 -12.93 0.69
C ALA A 49 12.33 -13.67 0.89
N GLN A 50 13.45 -12.94 0.92
CA GLN A 50 14.80 -13.49 1.09
C GLN A 50 15.26 -13.52 2.56
N GLN A 51 14.43 -13.10 3.51
CA GLN A 51 14.79 -13.07 4.92
C GLN A 51 15.00 -14.49 5.45
N ILE A 52 16.12 -14.69 6.15
CA ILE A 52 16.48 -15.94 6.81
C ILE A 52 16.32 -15.87 8.33
N ASP A 53 15.85 -14.73 8.85
CA ASP A 53 15.59 -14.55 10.27
C ASP A 53 14.48 -15.54 10.70
N PRO A 54 14.75 -16.44 11.66
CA PRO A 54 13.76 -17.41 12.13
C PRO A 54 12.55 -16.76 12.81
N ASN A 55 12.62 -15.48 13.21
CA ASN A 55 11.51 -14.72 13.75
C ASN A 55 10.70 -13.99 12.67
N PHE A 56 11.20 -13.94 11.43
CA PHE A 56 10.47 -13.35 10.33
C PHE A 56 9.31 -14.28 9.91
N LYS A 57 8.09 -13.76 10.01
CA LYS A 57 6.88 -14.48 9.60
C LYS A 57 6.63 -14.24 8.13
N SER A 58 7.04 -15.20 7.30
CA SER A 58 6.79 -15.15 5.86
C SER A 58 5.31 -15.03 5.52
N GLU A 59 4.42 -15.46 6.42
CA GLU A 59 2.98 -15.35 6.32
C GLU A 59 2.51 -13.89 6.25
N ASP A 60 3.19 -12.97 6.94
CA ASP A 60 2.84 -11.55 6.92
C ASP A 60 3.11 -10.95 5.52
N LEU A 61 4.03 -11.54 4.76
CA LEU A 61 4.33 -11.16 3.38
C LEU A 61 3.17 -11.49 2.42
N ASN A 62 2.31 -12.46 2.77
CA ASN A 62 1.17 -12.84 1.93
C ASN A 62 0.18 -11.69 1.75
N ILE A 63 0.04 -10.80 2.74
CA ILE A 63 -0.81 -9.61 2.63
C ILE A 63 -0.31 -8.70 1.51
N PHE A 64 1.00 -8.45 1.49
CA PHE A 64 1.64 -7.63 0.46
C PHE A 64 1.61 -8.30 -0.92
N GLN A 65 1.73 -9.63 -1.00
CA GLN A 65 1.57 -10.37 -2.26
C GLN A 65 0.14 -10.30 -2.81
N LYS A 66 -0.87 -10.40 -1.94
CA LYS A 66 -2.28 -10.21 -2.33
C LYS A 66 -2.50 -8.80 -2.85
N TYR A 67 -1.99 -7.80 -2.14
CA TYR A 67 -2.10 -6.40 -2.57
C TYR A 67 -1.38 -6.15 -3.90
N LEU A 68 -0.20 -6.73 -4.10
CA LEU A 68 0.54 -6.67 -5.38
C LEU A 68 -0.27 -7.28 -6.53
N SER A 69 -0.99 -8.37 -6.27
CA SER A 69 -1.84 -9.03 -7.27
C SER A 69 -3.04 -8.17 -7.65
N ILE A 70 -3.71 -7.55 -6.67
CA ILE A 70 -4.82 -6.62 -6.91
C ILE A 70 -4.35 -5.41 -7.72
N MET A 71 -3.20 -4.82 -7.35
CA MET A 71 -2.63 -3.67 -8.05
C MET A 71 -2.28 -4.00 -9.51
N ARG A 72 -1.77 -5.21 -9.79
CA ARG A 72 -1.54 -5.67 -11.17
C ARG A 72 -2.83 -5.77 -11.98
N CYS A 73 -3.90 -6.32 -11.39
CA CYS A 73 -5.20 -6.41 -12.06
C CYS A 73 -5.73 -5.01 -12.41
N LYS A 74 -5.67 -4.07 -11.46
CA LYS A 74 -6.10 -2.68 -11.68
C LYS A 74 -5.28 -1.98 -12.77
N ASP A 75 -3.96 -2.15 -12.76
CA ASP A 75 -3.07 -1.58 -13.80
C ASP A 75 -3.40 -2.12 -15.20
N VAL A 76 -3.75 -3.40 -15.32
CA VAL A 76 -4.19 -4.00 -16.59
C VAL A 76 -5.55 -3.47 -17.03
N GLU A 77 -6.49 -3.29 -16.10
CA GLU A 77 -7.81 -2.71 -16.39
C GLU A 77 -7.72 -1.26 -16.84
N SER A 78 -6.91 -0.44 -16.16
CA SER A 78 -6.69 0.96 -16.53
C SER A 78 -6.03 1.15 -17.90
N LYS A 79 -5.29 0.15 -18.39
CA LYS A 79 -4.68 0.16 -19.74
C LYS A 79 -5.62 -0.32 -20.85
N LYS A 80 -6.77 -0.91 -20.51
CA LYS A 80 -7.79 -1.36 -21.46
C LYS A 80 -8.85 -0.28 -21.76
N GLN A 81 -8.92 0.77 -20.94
CA GLN A 81 -9.77 1.94 -21.11
C GLN A 81 -9.08 2.99 -21.98
#